data_AF-A7SG48-F1
#
_entry.id   AF-A7SG48-F1
#
_cell.length_a   1.000
_cell.length_b   1.000
_cell.length_c   1.000
_cell.angle_alpha   90.00
_cell.angle_beta   90.00
_cell.angle_gamma   90.00
#
_symmetry.space_group_name_H-M   'P 1'
#
loop_
_entity.id
_entity.type
_entity.pdbx_description
1 polymer ?
#
loop_
_entity_poly.entity_id
_entity_poly.type
_entity_poly.pdbx_seq_one_letter_code
_entity_poly.pdbx_strand_id
1 'polypeptide(L)'
;MVKHKVTVMFGPYVSCGILQYKTARLEGLQELLLSDGHSVEFEKTEDRDDVELVVHGEIVFRCKIQDLQYGGDGKLDPTCHRALEAVQKAY
;
A
#
# COMPACT_ATOMS: atom_id res chain seq x y z
N MET A 1 12.44 16.58 -1.00
CA MET A 1 12.00 15.27 -0.46
C MET A 1 12.63 14.19 -1.32
N VAL A 2 13.22 13.18 -0.69
CA VAL A 2 13.81 12.02 -1.40
C VAL A 2 12.66 11.21 -2.00
N LYS A 3 12.85 10.71 -3.22
CA LYS A 3 11.89 9.85 -3.90
C LYS A 3 12.39 8.42 -3.85
N HIS A 4 11.46 7.53 -3.55
CA HIS A 4 11.75 6.12 -3.27
C HIS A 4 11.02 5.25 -4.29
N LYS A 5 11.65 4.11 -4.62
CA LYS A 5 10.94 2.97 -5.19
C LYS A 5 10.27 2.22 -4.04
N VAL A 6 8.96 2.09 -4.11
CA VAL A 6 8.11 1.49 -3.09
C VAL A 6 7.55 0.19 -3.64
N THR A 7 7.91 -0.93 -3.03
CA THR A 7 7.31 -2.23 -3.32
C THR A 7 6.18 -2.45 -2.33
N VAL A 8 4.95 -2.54 -2.85
CA VAL A 8 3.75 -2.86 -2.07
C VAL A 8 3.55 -4.37 -2.14
N MET A 9 3.98 -5.06 -1.10
CA MET A 9 3.74 -6.48 -0.92
C MET A 9 2.32 -6.66 -0.37
N PHE A 10 1.48 -7.48 -1.01
CA PHE A 10 0.09 -7.66 -0.58
C PHE A 10 -0.41 -9.09 -0.71
N GLY A 11 -1.15 -9.51 0.33
CA GLY A 11 -1.81 -10.80 0.38
C GLY A 11 -3.15 -10.85 -0.34
N PRO A 12 -3.69 -12.06 -0.58
CA PRO A 12 -5.06 -12.22 -1.01
C PRO A 12 -6.02 -11.81 0.12
N TYR A 13 -7.21 -11.31 -0.25
CA TYR A 13 -8.27 -11.00 0.71
C TYR A 13 -9.65 -11.38 0.21
N VAL A 14 -10.59 -11.52 1.15
CA VAL A 14 -11.98 -11.85 0.82
C VAL A 14 -12.68 -10.61 0.27
N SER A 15 -13.12 -10.70 -0.97
CA SER A 15 -13.94 -9.69 -1.65
C SER A 15 -15.13 -10.39 -2.29
N CYS A 16 -16.35 -9.98 -1.91
CA CYS A 16 -17.60 -10.61 -2.35
C CYS A 16 -17.62 -12.13 -2.10
N GLY A 17 -17.13 -12.58 -0.94
CA GLY A 17 -17.12 -13.99 -0.55
C GLY A 17 -16.01 -14.84 -1.17
N ILE A 18 -15.13 -14.27 -1.99
CA ILE A 18 -14.05 -14.99 -2.69
C ILE A 18 -12.69 -14.50 -2.18
N LEU A 19 -11.83 -15.42 -1.75
CA LEU A 19 -10.43 -15.14 -1.41
C LEU A 19 -9.58 -15.09 -2.68
N GLN A 20 -9.05 -13.91 -3.02
CA GLN A 20 -8.23 -13.72 -4.21
C GLN A 20 -7.37 -12.46 -4.10
N TYR A 21 -6.33 -12.37 -4.93
CA TYR A 21 -5.52 -11.15 -5.05
C TYR A 21 -6.30 -10.08 -5.79
N LYS A 22 -6.49 -8.91 -5.16
CA LYS A 22 -7.03 -7.71 -5.80
C LYS A 22 -6.27 -6.49 -5.34
N THR A 23 -6.21 -5.48 -6.21
CA THR A 23 -5.56 -4.20 -5.95
C THR A 23 -6.53 -3.06 -5.69
N ALA A 24 -7.85 -3.30 -5.75
CA ALA A 24 -8.85 -2.23 -5.67
C ALA A 24 -8.78 -1.41 -4.36
N ARG A 25 -8.39 -2.01 -3.23
CA ARG A 25 -8.14 -1.26 -1.97
C ARG A 25 -6.76 -0.60 -1.91
N LEU A 26 -5.85 -0.95 -2.81
CA LEU A 26 -4.52 -0.36 -2.90
C LEU A 26 -4.49 0.86 -3.83
N GLU A 27 -5.55 1.11 -4.61
CA GLU A 27 -5.63 2.23 -5.57
C GLU A 27 -5.41 3.59 -4.89
N GLY A 28 -6.09 3.87 -3.78
CA GLY A 28 -5.91 5.12 -3.05
C GLY A 28 -4.49 5.30 -2.51
N LEU A 29 -3.89 4.22 -1.99
CA LEU A 29 -2.51 4.24 -1.52
C LEU A 29 -1.52 4.49 -2.68
N GLN A 30 -1.73 3.80 -3.80
CA GLN A 30 -0.92 3.97 -5.00
C GLN A 30 -0.98 5.41 -5.52
N GLU A 31 -2.18 5.96 -5.69
CA GLU A 31 -2.37 7.33 -6.20
C GLU A 31 -1.71 8.36 -5.28
N LEU A 32 -1.83 8.19 -3.96
CA LEU A 32 -1.23 9.11 -3.00
C LEU A 32 0.31 9.07 -3.05
N LEU A 33 0.91 7.88 -3.12
CA LEU A 33 2.36 7.70 -3.26
C LEU A 33 2.89 8.25 -4.59
N LEU A 34 2.19 7.98 -5.70
CA LEU A 34 2.53 8.49 -7.03
C LEU A 34 2.40 10.02 -7.08
N SER A 35 1.35 10.58 -6.48
CA SER A 35 1.14 12.03 -6.42
C SER A 35 2.19 12.74 -5.58
N ASP A 36 2.75 12.09 -4.56
CA ASP A 36 3.91 12.63 -3.84
C ASP A 36 5.17 12.57 -4.71
N GLY A 37 5.27 11.61 -5.64
CA GLY A 37 6.36 11.46 -6.61
C GLY A 37 7.24 10.22 -6.38
N HIS A 38 6.77 9.27 -5.57
CA HIS A 38 7.39 7.95 -5.45
C HIS A 38 7.02 7.07 -6.65
N SER A 39 7.79 6.00 -6.90
CA SER A 39 7.39 4.94 -7.82
C SER A 39 6.84 3.76 -7.04
N VAL A 40 5.80 3.13 -7.57
CA VAL A 40 5.06 2.05 -6.90
C VAL A 40 5.04 0.81 -7.78
N GLU A 41 5.38 -0.34 -7.20
CA GLU A 41 5.17 -1.66 -7.82
C GLU A 41 4.44 -2.58 -6.85
N PHE A 42 3.68 -3.55 -7.38
CA PHE A 42 2.92 -4.50 -6.59
C PHE A 42 3.55 -5.89 -6.64
N GLU A 43 3.74 -6.50 -5.48
CA GLU A 43 4.19 -7.89 -5.35
C GLU A 43 3.19 -8.69 -4.51
N LYS A 44 2.84 -9.90 -4.97
CA LYS A 44 1.87 -10.75 -4.28
C LYS A 44 2.59 -11.57 -3.20
N THR A 45 1.99 -11.68 -2.02
CA THR A 45 2.47 -12.55 -0.93
C THR A 45 1.42 -13.58 -0.54
N GLU A 46 1.85 -14.67 0.12
CA GLU A 46 0.91 -15.67 0.67
C GLU A 46 0.27 -15.21 1.99
N ASP A 47 0.81 -14.15 2.61
CA ASP A 47 0.34 -13.59 3.89
C ASP A 47 -1.01 -12.91 3.73
N ARG A 48 -2.06 -13.68 3.99
CA ARG A 48 -3.45 -13.26 3.83
C ARG A 48 -3.75 -11.95 4.56
N ASP A 49 -4.47 -11.07 3.84
CA ASP A 49 -4.95 -9.78 4.32
C ASP A 49 -3.83 -8.77 4.67
N ASP A 50 -2.55 -9.13 4.60
CA ASP A 50 -1.43 -8.23 4.92
C ASP A 50 -1.03 -7.35 3.74
N VAL A 51 -0.65 -6.11 4.07
CA VAL A 51 -0.01 -5.16 3.16
C VAL A 51 1.24 -4.63 3.83
N GLU A 52 2.36 -4.73 3.14
CA GLU A 52 3.66 -4.26 3.59
C GLU A 52 4.26 -3.33 2.54
N LEU A 53 4.78 -2.19 2.99
CA LEU A 53 5.51 -1.25 2.15
C LEU A 53 7.00 -1.47 2.37
N VAL A 54 7.71 -1.81 1.30
CA VAL A 54 9.15 -2.04 1.30
C VAL A 54 9.84 -0.90 0.55
N VAL A 55 10.81 -0.28 1.20
CA VAL A 55 11.69 0.74 0.63
C VAL A 55 13.13 0.31 0.89
N HIS A 56 13.96 0.27 -0.15
CA HIS A 56 15.36 -0.17 -0.06
C HIS A 56 15.57 -1.54 0.62
N GLY A 57 14.60 -2.46 0.47
CA GLY A 57 14.64 -3.80 1.05
C GLY A 57 14.18 -3.87 2.51
N GLU A 58 13.79 -2.75 3.13
CA GLU A 58 13.28 -2.71 4.49
C GLU A 58 11.77 -2.44 4.51
N ILE A 59 11.05 -3.12 5.40
CA ILE A 59 9.62 -2.89 5.61
C ILE A 59 9.45 -1.63 6.45
N VAL A 60 8.88 -0.59 5.86
CA VAL A 60 8.68 0.72 6.52
C VAL A 60 7.29 0.88 7.11
N PHE A 61 6.31 0.11 6.64
CA PHE A 61 4.93 0.16 7.11
C PHE A 61 4.20 -1.16 6.89
N ARG A 62 3.27 -1.48 7.79
CA ARG A 62 2.39 -2.65 7.72
C ARG A 62 0.96 -2.27 8.09
N CYS A 63 -0.02 -2.83 7.39
CA CYS A 63 -1.44 -2.74 7.75
C CYS A 63 -2.21 -3.94 7.20
N LYS A 64 -3.49 -4.09 7.59
CA LYS A 64 -4.38 -5.01 6.89
C LYS A 64 -4.98 -4.33 5.67
N ILE A 65 -5.17 -5.07 4.59
CA ILE A 65 -5.76 -4.53 3.35
C ILE A 65 -7.19 -4.04 3.56
N GLN A 66 -7.91 -4.56 4.56
CA GLN A 66 -9.24 -4.08 4.96
C GLN A 66 -9.21 -2.71 5.65
N ASP A 67 -8.07 -2.28 6.19
CA ASP A 67 -7.91 -0.96 6.82
C ASP A 67 -7.82 0.16 5.77
N LEU A 68 -7.59 -0.19 4.51
CA LEU A 68 -7.58 0.72 3.36
C LEU A 68 -8.98 0.84 2.77
N GLN A 69 -9.37 2.06 2.40
CA GLN A 69 -10.62 2.30 1.70
C GLN A 69 -10.59 1.69 0.28
N TYR A 70 -11.78 1.35 -0.21
CA TYR A 70 -11.92 0.78 -1.55
C TYR A 70 -11.87 1.87 -2.62
N GLY A 71 -10.92 1.78 -3.54
CA GLY A 71 -10.71 2.73 -4.62
C GLY A 71 -10.32 4.13 -4.16
N GLY A 72 -10.47 5.11 -5.06
CA GLY A 72 -10.29 6.53 -4.78
C GLY A 72 -8.84 7.00 -4.88
N ASP A 73 -8.58 8.24 -4.42
CA ASP A 73 -7.30 8.93 -4.52
C ASP A 73 -6.49 8.93 -3.21
N GLY A 74 -6.96 8.20 -2.19
CA GLY A 74 -6.30 8.08 -0.88
C GLY A 74 -6.33 9.33 0.00
N LYS A 75 -6.82 10.48 -0.49
CA LYS A 75 -6.71 11.77 0.25
C LYS A 75 -7.53 11.81 1.52
N LEU A 76 -8.60 11.04 1.61
CA LEU A 76 -9.47 10.95 2.79
C LEU A 76 -9.21 9.71 3.64
N ASP A 77 -8.23 8.87 3.28
CA ASP A 77 -7.90 7.64 3.98
C ASP A 77 -6.74 7.88 4.97
N PRO A 78 -6.99 7.85 6.30
CA PRO A 78 -5.94 8.04 7.30
C PRO A 78 -4.84 6.96 7.25
N THR A 79 -5.15 5.75 6.79
CA THR A 79 -4.17 4.67 6.65
C THR A 79 -3.21 4.98 5.49
N CYS A 80 -3.72 5.52 4.37
CA CYS A 80 -2.89 5.98 3.26
C CYS A 80 -1.91 7.09 3.70
N HIS A 81 -2.37 8.05 4.51
CA HIS A 81 -1.50 9.12 5.01
C HIS A 81 -0.39 8.61 5.94
N ARG A 82 -0.71 7.68 6.86
CA ARG A 82 0.30 7.05 7.73
C ARG A 82 1.35 6.27 6.93
N ALA A 83 0.89 5.58 5.89
CA ALA A 83 1.78 4.87 4.97
C ALA A 83 2.71 5.84 4.21
N LEU A 84 2.18 6.93 3.67
CA LEU A 84 2.99 7.95 3.00
C LEU A 84 4.02 8.57 3.96
N GLU A 85 3.60 8.92 5.18
CA GLU A 85 4.51 9.47 6.20
C GLU A 85 5.66 8.50 6.51
N ALA A 86 5.38 7.20 6.63
CA ALA A 86 6.40 6.18 6.84
C ALA A 86 7.36 6.07 5.65
N VAL A 87 6.87 6.13 4.42
CA VAL A 87 7.71 6.13 3.20
C VAL A 87 8.58 7.39 3.14
N GLN A 88 8.05 8.57 3.49
CA GLN A 88 8.82 9.82 3.48
C GLN A 88 9.92 9.86 4.56
N LYS A 89 9.76 9.08 5.64
CA LYS A 89 10.75 8.93 6.71
C LYS A 89 11.79 7.85 6.42
N ALA A 90 11.62 7.08 5.34
CA ALA A 90 12.61 6.11 4.89
C ALA A 90 13.87 6.84 4.38
N TYR A 91 15.04 6.28 4.71
CA TYR A 91 16.36 6.89 4.47
C TYR A 91 16.70 7.12 2.99
#